data_AF-A0A1V1PDC7-F1
#
_entry.id   AF-A0A1V1PDC7-F1
#
_cell.length_a   1.000
_cell.length_b   1.000
_cell.length_c   1.000
_cell.angle_alpha   90.00
_cell.angle_beta   90.00
_cell.angle_gamma   90.00
#
_symmetry.space_group_name_H-M   'P 1'
#
loop_
_entity.id
_entity.type
_entity.pdbx_description
1 polymer ?
#
loop_
_entity_poly.entity_id
_entity_poly.type
_entity_poly.pdbx_seq_one_letter_code
_entity_poly.pdbx_strand_id
1 'polypeptide(L)'
;MSAWDYRVIRKEHKETNSITYHIHEVYYSDNGTIESWTERPVQPLGENLFELREDIRYFLRAFRRPVLEEKIIEGKPQLVNDDDHYEINPGHYFEFMDRTSIALDYVYQFLGSHPLISKEPQLKAVYQKVEDALADLYQLSGRLDDKQENN
;
A
#
# COMPACT_ATOMS: atom_id res chain seq x y z
N MET A 1 -4.53 22.81 -4.32
CA MET A 1 -4.20 22.12 -5.60
C MET A 1 -4.96 20.84 -5.55
N SER A 2 -5.79 20.51 -6.54
CA SER A 2 -6.48 19.22 -6.54
C SER A 2 -5.44 18.10 -6.55
N ALA A 3 -5.35 17.36 -5.45
CA ALA A 3 -4.49 16.19 -5.35
C ALA A 3 -5.23 15.01 -5.98
N TRP A 4 -4.53 14.16 -6.72
CA TRP A 4 -5.09 12.92 -7.24
C TRP A 4 -4.17 11.75 -6.91
N ASP A 5 -4.73 10.55 -6.84
CA ASP A 5 -3.98 9.30 -6.66
C ASP A 5 -4.71 8.13 -7.31
N TYR A 6 -3.98 7.07 -7.65
CA TYR A 6 -4.58 5.83 -8.11
C TYR A 6 -5.18 5.05 -6.94
N ARG A 7 -6.42 4.60 -7.08
CA ARG A 7 -7.09 3.73 -6.09
C ARG A 7 -7.67 2.51 -6.77
N VAL A 8 -7.68 1.40 -6.03
CA VAL A 8 -8.43 0.20 -6.42
C VAL A 8 -9.88 0.42 -6.04
N ILE A 9 -10.78 0.27 -7.00
CA ILE A 9 -12.23 0.33 -6.82
C ILE A 9 -12.80 -1.05 -7.13
N ARG A 10 -13.57 -1.60 -6.19
CA ARG A 10 -14.39 -2.79 -6.39
C ARG A 10 -15.69 -2.43 -7.11
N LYS A 11 -16.09 -3.29 -8.04
CA LYS A 11 -17.40 -3.23 -8.70
C LYS A 11 -18.11 -4.57 -8.62
N GLU A 12 -19.35 -4.53 -8.15
CA GLU A 12 -20.27 -5.66 -8.21
C GLU A 12 -21.11 -5.61 -9.49
N HIS A 13 -21.14 -6.70 -10.22
CA HIS A 13 -21.93 -6.87 -11.43
C HIS A 13 -23.16 -7.71 -11.10
N LYS A 14 -24.28 -7.04 -10.78
CA LYS A 14 -25.52 -7.70 -10.31
C LYS A 14 -26.09 -8.72 -11.29
N GLU A 15 -25.91 -8.50 -12.59
CA GLU A 15 -26.45 -9.39 -13.64
C GLU A 15 -25.71 -10.75 -13.68
N THR A 16 -24.41 -10.73 -13.45
CA THR A 16 -23.54 -11.92 -13.49
C THR A 16 -23.19 -12.44 -12.09
N ASN A 17 -23.63 -11.74 -11.05
CA ASN A 17 -23.24 -11.97 -9.66
C ASN A 17 -21.71 -12.09 -9.50
N SER A 18 -20.96 -11.27 -10.22
CA SER A 18 -19.49 -11.30 -10.24
C SER A 18 -18.90 -10.00 -9.67
N ILE A 19 -17.66 -10.10 -9.20
CA ILE A 19 -16.91 -8.97 -8.62
C ILE A 19 -15.69 -8.71 -9.51
N THR A 20 -15.40 -7.44 -9.79
CA THR A 20 -14.15 -7.03 -10.44
C THR A 20 -13.47 -5.90 -9.66
N TYR A 21 -12.15 -5.79 -9.81
CA TYR A 21 -11.33 -4.76 -9.17
C TYR A 21 -10.59 -3.98 -10.24
N HIS A 22 -10.73 -2.66 -10.22
CA HIS A 22 -10.21 -1.78 -11.25
C HIS A 22 -9.40 -0.64 -10.64
N ILE A 23 -8.41 -0.14 -11.38
CA ILE A 23 -7.67 1.06 -10.98
C ILE A 23 -8.33 2.27 -11.61
N HIS A 24 -8.58 3.29 -10.79
CA HIS A 24 -9.15 4.57 -11.18
C HIS A 24 -8.30 5.71 -10.64
N GLU A 25 -8.34 6.86 -11.32
CA GLU A 25 -7.84 8.10 -10.75
C GLU A 25 -8.91 8.65 -9.82
N VAL A 26 -8.52 8.92 -8.57
CA VAL A 26 -9.40 9.51 -7.55
C VAL A 26 -8.86 10.89 -7.21
N TYR A 27 -9.73 11.88 -7.30
CA TYR A 27 -9.43 13.28 -7.08
C TYR A 27 -9.92 13.70 -5.70
N TYR A 28 -9.06 14.41 -4.97
CA TYR A 28 -9.28 14.83 -3.60
C TYR A 28 -9.26 16.35 -3.49
N SER A 29 -10.13 16.86 -2.63
CA SER A 29 -10.09 18.26 -2.22
C SER A 29 -8.87 18.53 -1.33
N ASP A 30 -8.62 19.81 -1.03
CA ASP A 30 -7.51 20.23 -0.15
C ASP A 30 -7.63 19.65 1.28
N ASN A 31 -8.80 19.19 1.72
CA ASN A 31 -9.00 18.55 3.03
C ASN A 31 -8.85 17.00 3.00
N GLY A 32 -8.56 16.42 1.83
CA GLY A 32 -8.42 14.97 1.65
C GLY A 32 -9.72 14.21 1.38
N THR A 33 -10.86 14.89 1.25
CA THR A 33 -12.14 14.26 0.86
C THR A 33 -12.15 13.97 -0.63
N ILE A 34 -12.68 12.81 -1.03
CA ILE A 34 -12.87 12.43 -2.43
C ILE A 34 -13.91 13.35 -3.08
N GLU A 35 -13.54 14.04 -4.14
CA GLU A 35 -14.43 14.91 -4.92
C GLU A 35 -14.98 14.21 -6.17
N SER A 36 -14.14 13.42 -6.85
CA SER A 36 -14.51 12.72 -8.08
C SER A 36 -13.52 11.59 -8.40
N TRP A 37 -13.89 10.76 -9.38
CA TRP A 37 -13.02 9.70 -9.91
C TRP A 37 -13.34 9.45 -11.39
N THR A 38 -12.43 8.80 -12.10
CA THR A 38 -12.67 8.44 -13.51
C THR A 38 -13.82 7.45 -13.64
N GLU A 39 -14.73 7.66 -14.60
CA GLU A 39 -15.86 6.76 -14.84
C GLU A 39 -15.38 5.35 -15.24
N ARG A 40 -14.35 5.29 -16.09
CA ARG A 40 -13.75 4.05 -16.59
C ARG A 40 -12.40 3.76 -15.91
N PRO A 41 -12.05 2.47 -15.77
CA PRO A 41 -10.72 2.08 -15.34
C PRO A 41 -9.66 2.67 -16.25
N VAL A 42 -8.53 3.06 -15.67
CA VAL A 42 -7.38 3.56 -16.42
C VAL A 42 -6.41 2.43 -16.76
N GLN A 43 -5.67 2.60 -17.85
CA GLN A 43 -4.58 1.72 -18.26
C GLN A 43 -3.26 2.44 -18.04
N PRO A 44 -2.17 1.71 -17.73
CA PRO A 44 -0.88 2.35 -17.56
C PRO A 44 -0.40 2.95 -18.89
N LEU A 45 0.17 4.15 -18.83
CA LEU A 45 0.59 4.92 -19.99
C LEU A 45 1.97 5.58 -19.75
N GLY A 46 2.76 5.70 -20.81
CA GLY A 46 3.96 6.53 -20.82
C GLY A 46 4.38 6.88 -22.24
N GLU A 47 4.99 8.04 -22.44
CA GLU A 47 5.50 8.46 -23.76
C GLU A 47 6.80 7.72 -24.12
N ASN A 48 7.39 7.04 -23.12
CA ASN A 48 8.53 6.15 -23.28
C ASN A 48 8.47 4.97 -22.28
N LEU A 49 9.40 4.01 -22.45
CA LEU A 49 9.46 2.80 -21.62
C LEU A 49 9.69 3.07 -20.13
N PHE A 50 10.43 4.14 -19.79
CA PHE A 50 10.68 4.47 -18.41
C PHE A 50 9.41 4.99 -17.75
N GLU A 51 8.71 5.92 -18.38
CA GLU A 51 7.44 6.47 -17.90
C GLU A 51 6.38 5.39 -17.71
N LEU A 52 6.19 4.51 -18.71
CA LEU A 52 5.22 3.42 -18.60
C LEU A 52 5.53 2.51 -17.41
N ARG A 53 6.82 2.24 -17.15
CA ARG A 53 7.25 1.44 -15.99
C ARG A 53 6.97 2.16 -14.68
N GLU A 54 7.21 3.47 -14.61
CA GLU A 54 6.87 4.24 -13.41
C GLU A 54 5.36 4.29 -13.18
N ASP A 55 4.56 4.37 -14.25
CA ASP A 55 3.10 4.37 -14.14
C ASP A 55 2.55 3.05 -13.58
N ILE A 56 3.10 1.92 -14.06
CA ILE A 56 2.83 0.60 -13.46
C ILE A 56 3.21 0.57 -11.97
N ARG A 57 4.31 1.22 -11.55
CA ARG A 57 4.66 1.31 -10.13
C ARG A 57 3.66 2.13 -9.35
N TYR A 58 3.10 3.21 -9.91
CA TYR A 58 2.03 3.96 -9.25
C TYR A 58 0.76 3.12 -9.11
N PHE A 59 0.42 2.30 -10.12
CA PHE A 59 -0.68 1.34 -10.02
C PHE A 59 -0.45 0.33 -8.89
N LEU A 60 0.77 -0.21 -8.76
CA LEU A 60 1.13 -1.10 -7.65
C LEU A 60 1.02 -0.40 -6.28
N ARG A 61 1.26 0.91 -6.20
CA ARG A 61 1.09 1.68 -4.95
C ARG A 61 -0.37 1.80 -4.53
N ALA A 62 -1.33 1.73 -5.45
CA ALA A 62 -2.77 1.79 -5.14
C ALA A 62 -3.20 0.70 -4.15
N PHE A 63 -2.58 -0.48 -4.22
CA PHE A 63 -2.84 -1.62 -3.32
C PHE A 63 -2.37 -1.41 -1.87
N ARG A 64 -1.62 -0.34 -1.59
CA ARG A 64 -1.21 0.03 -0.22
C ARG A 64 -2.27 0.84 0.52
N ARG A 65 -3.35 1.19 -0.17
CA ARG A 65 -4.49 1.93 0.39
C ARG A 65 -5.71 1.01 0.45
N PRO A 66 -6.67 1.27 1.34
CA PRO A 66 -7.93 0.52 1.36
C PRO A 66 -8.59 0.50 -0.02
N VAL A 67 -9.18 -0.64 -0.37
CA VAL A 67 -10.04 -0.76 -1.54
C VAL A 67 -11.24 0.16 -1.33
N LEU A 68 -11.71 0.77 -2.41
CA LEU A 68 -12.91 1.61 -2.39
C LEU A 68 -14.07 0.89 -3.07
N GLU A 69 -15.28 1.23 -2.67
CA GLU A 69 -16.51 0.82 -3.36
C GLU A 69 -17.45 2.01 -3.54
N GLU A 70 -18.25 1.96 -4.60
CA GLU A 70 -19.23 3.00 -4.91
C GLU A 70 -20.55 2.72 -4.19
N LYS A 71 -21.01 3.67 -3.36
CA LYS A 71 -22.32 3.63 -2.70
C LYS A 71 -23.13 4.86 -3.06
N ILE A 72 -24.46 4.71 -3.05
CA ILE A 72 -25.38 5.84 -3.17
C ILE A 72 -25.65 6.38 -1.76
N ILE A 73 -25.15 7.58 -1.48
CA ILE A 73 -25.35 8.30 -0.22
C ILE A 73 -26.05 9.61 -0.56
N GLU A 74 -27.21 9.86 0.06
CA GLU A 74 -28.05 11.04 -0.20
C GLU A 74 -28.40 11.22 -1.70
N GLY A 75 -28.60 10.10 -2.41
CA GLY A 75 -28.95 10.10 -3.84
C GLY A 75 -27.80 10.40 -4.79
N LYS A 76 -26.56 10.51 -4.29
CA LYS A 76 -25.36 10.73 -5.09
C LYS A 76 -24.38 9.57 -4.93
N PRO A 77 -23.67 9.17 -6.00
CA PRO A 77 -22.58 8.21 -5.88
C PRO A 77 -21.45 8.81 -5.05
N GLN A 78 -20.90 8.04 -4.13
CA GLN A 78 -19.74 8.37 -3.33
C GLN A 78 -18.85 7.13 -3.21
N LEU A 79 -17.53 7.31 -3.21
CA LEU A 79 -16.58 6.25 -2.88
C LEU A 79 -16.37 6.20 -1.37
N VAL A 80 -16.54 5.01 -0.81
CA VAL A 80 -16.24 4.71 0.60
C VAL A 80 -15.22 3.59 0.68
N ASN A 81 -14.57 3.44 1.85
CA ASN A 81 -13.70 2.29 2.06
C ASN A 81 -14.52 1.00 2.06
N ASP A 82 -13.95 -0.01 1.42
CA ASP A 82 -14.41 -1.38 1.43
C ASP A 82 -13.66 -2.13 2.53
N ASP A 83 -14.21 -2.09 3.74
CA ASP A 83 -13.58 -2.67 4.93
C ASP A 83 -13.74 -4.20 4.99
N ASP A 84 -14.50 -4.81 4.08
CA ASP A 84 -14.99 -6.20 4.16
C ASP A 84 -14.14 -7.22 3.37
N HIS A 85 -12.91 -6.88 2.95
CA HIS A 85 -12.17 -7.70 1.97
C HIS A 85 -11.01 -8.53 2.45
N TYR A 86 -10.50 -8.24 3.65
CA TYR A 86 -9.40 -9.01 4.21
C TYR A 86 -9.60 -9.16 5.70
N GLU A 87 -10.04 -10.35 6.12
CA GLU A 87 -9.95 -10.74 7.53
C GLU A 87 -8.47 -10.99 7.85
N ILE A 88 -7.91 -10.13 8.71
CA ILE A 88 -6.59 -10.36 9.28
C ILE A 88 -6.73 -11.41 10.38
N ASN A 89 -6.08 -12.56 10.20
CA ASN A 89 -5.93 -13.58 11.23
C ASN A 89 -4.49 -13.59 11.81
N PRO A 90 -4.26 -14.25 12.95
CA PRO A 90 -2.94 -14.33 13.59
C PRO A 90 -1.81 -14.80 12.65
N GLY A 91 -2.10 -15.73 11.72
CA GLY A 91 -1.13 -16.22 10.74
C GLY A 91 -0.53 -15.12 9.85
N HIS A 92 -1.27 -14.04 9.58
CA HIS A 92 -0.75 -12.90 8.82
C HIS A 92 0.29 -12.10 9.60
N TYR A 93 0.17 -11.99 10.92
CA TYR A 93 1.18 -11.30 11.74
C TYR A 93 2.49 -12.08 11.77
N PHE A 94 2.43 -13.40 11.95
CA PHE A 94 3.59 -14.28 11.84
C PHE A 94 4.25 -14.19 10.47
N GLU A 95 3.47 -14.30 9.39
CA GLU A 95 3.99 -14.16 8.04
C GLU A 95 4.66 -12.79 7.82
N PHE A 96 4.05 -11.71 8.32
CA PHE A 96 4.61 -10.37 8.20
C PHE A 96 5.91 -10.21 9.00
N MET A 97 6.00 -10.81 10.19
CA MET A 97 7.23 -10.85 10.98
C MET A 97 8.35 -11.58 10.24
N ASP A 98 8.07 -12.77 9.68
CA ASP A 98 9.03 -13.53 8.90
C ASP A 98 9.53 -12.74 7.68
N ARG A 99 8.61 -12.11 6.94
CA ARG A 99 8.93 -11.25 5.81
C ARG A 99 9.79 -10.05 6.22
N THR A 100 9.50 -9.45 7.37
CA THR A 100 10.27 -8.30 7.89
C THR A 100 11.68 -8.72 8.29
N SER A 101 11.84 -9.88 8.92
CA SER A 101 13.14 -10.46 9.27
C SER A 101 13.99 -10.73 8.02
N ILE A 102 13.37 -11.33 6.98
CA ILE A 102 14.03 -11.57 5.69
C ILE A 102 14.43 -10.24 5.02
N ALA A 103 13.57 -9.22 5.06
CA ALA A 103 13.87 -7.91 4.49
C ALA A 103 15.07 -7.24 5.19
N LEU A 104 15.16 -7.35 6.52
CA LEU A 104 16.30 -6.87 7.29
C LEU A 104 17.59 -7.59 6.90
N ASP A 105 17.54 -8.91 6.75
CA ASP A 105 18.69 -9.71 6.31
C ASP A 105 19.16 -9.31 4.91
N TYR A 106 18.25 -9.08 3.96
CA TYR A 106 18.64 -8.56 2.64
C TYR A 106 19.30 -7.19 2.71
N VAL A 107 18.75 -6.26 3.48
CA VAL A 107 19.35 -4.92 3.66
C VAL A 107 20.75 -5.04 4.24
N TYR A 108 20.94 -5.91 5.23
CA TYR A 108 22.25 -6.19 5.81
C TYR A 108 23.23 -6.80 4.81
N GLN A 109 22.82 -7.84 4.09
CA GLN A 109 23.69 -8.53 3.13
C GLN A 109 24.13 -7.62 1.98
N PHE A 110 23.20 -6.87 1.39
CA PHE A 110 23.50 -6.04 0.22
C PHE A 110 24.15 -4.70 0.54
N LEU A 111 23.79 -4.08 1.67
CA LEU A 111 24.25 -2.72 2.01
C LEU A 111 25.09 -2.72 3.28
N GLY A 112 24.62 -3.34 4.37
CA GLY A 112 25.28 -3.32 5.68
C GLY A 112 26.69 -3.91 5.68
N SER A 113 26.92 -4.95 4.88
CA SER A 113 28.23 -5.60 4.72
C SER A 113 29.24 -4.78 3.91
N HIS A 114 28.80 -3.71 3.22
CA HIS A 114 29.65 -2.95 2.32
C HIS A 114 30.67 -2.08 3.12
N PRO A 115 31.98 -2.12 2.80
CA PRO A 115 33.01 -1.37 3.54
C PRO A 115 32.80 0.15 3.60
N LEU A 116 32.00 0.71 2.68
CA LEU A 116 31.65 2.12 2.70
C LEU A 116 30.79 2.49 3.92
N ILE A 117 29.91 1.58 4.38
CA ILE A 117 29.09 1.79 5.58
C ILE A 117 29.98 1.92 6.83
N SER A 118 31.09 1.19 6.92
CA SER A 118 32.00 1.31 8.08
C SER A 118 32.91 2.53 8.02
N LYS A 119 33.20 3.05 6.81
CA LYS A 119 34.12 4.17 6.58
C LYS A 119 33.45 5.54 6.57
N GLU A 120 32.18 5.63 6.15
CA GLU A 120 31.45 6.89 5.99
C GLU A 120 30.38 7.06 7.09
N PRO A 121 30.62 7.89 8.13
CA PRO A 121 29.70 8.01 9.26
C PRO A 121 28.29 8.49 8.88
N GLN A 122 28.17 9.35 7.86
CA GLN A 122 26.88 9.85 7.39
C GLN A 122 26.04 8.73 6.79
N LEU A 123 26.66 7.85 5.99
CA LEU A 123 25.97 6.70 5.40
C LEU A 123 25.59 5.68 6.47
N LYS A 124 26.50 5.41 7.43
CA LYS A 124 26.21 4.55 8.57
C LYS A 124 25.00 5.02 9.38
N ALA A 125 24.92 6.32 9.66
CA ALA A 125 23.83 6.90 10.42
C ALA A 125 22.47 6.79 9.70
N VAL A 126 22.44 6.90 8.37
CA VAL A 126 21.21 6.70 7.59
C VAL A 126 20.85 5.21 7.52
N TYR A 127 21.84 4.33 7.31
CA TYR A 127 21.65 2.89 7.29
C TYR A 127 21.07 2.36 8.61
N GLN A 128 21.57 2.83 9.77
CA GLN A 128 21.05 2.44 11.07
C GLN A 128 19.55 2.73 11.22
N LYS A 129 19.06 3.86 10.69
CA LYS A 129 17.64 4.19 10.73
C LYS A 129 16.78 3.18 9.96
N VAL A 130 17.32 2.56 8.91
CA VAL A 130 16.62 1.52 8.14
C VAL A 130 16.55 0.24 8.96
N GLU A 131 17.66 -0.16 9.60
CA GLU A 131 17.66 -1.32 10.50
C GLU A 131 16.70 -1.14 11.67
N ASP A 132 16.75 0.03 12.32
CA ASP A 132 15.88 0.36 13.45
C ASP A 132 14.41 0.32 13.02
N ALA A 133 14.06 0.88 11.87
CA ALA A 133 12.69 0.86 11.37
C ALA A 133 12.18 -0.55 11.05
N LEU A 134 13.02 -1.42 10.49
CA LEU A 134 12.66 -2.82 10.21
C LEU A 134 12.54 -3.64 11.50
N ALA A 135 13.43 -3.41 12.47
CA ALA A 135 13.33 -4.02 13.79
C ALA A 135 12.04 -3.57 14.51
N ASP A 136 11.70 -2.28 14.44
CA ASP A 136 10.46 -1.75 15.01
C ASP A 136 9.22 -2.37 14.37
N LEU A 137 9.20 -2.55 13.04
CA LEU A 137 8.11 -3.23 12.34
C LEU A 137 7.94 -4.67 12.84
N TYR A 138 9.02 -5.41 12.97
CA TYR A 138 9.00 -6.79 13.48
C TYR A 138 8.42 -6.85 14.90
N GLN A 139 8.95 -6.01 15.80
CA GLN A 139 8.54 -5.99 17.21
C GLN A 139 7.10 -5.48 17.40
N LEU A 140 6.67 -4.51 16.58
CA LEU A 140 5.29 -4.02 16.62
C LEU A 140 4.31 -5.08 16.12
N SER A 141 4.66 -5.81 15.06
CA SER A 141 3.81 -6.89 14.54
C SER A 141 3.57 -7.97 15.60
N GLY A 142 4.62 -8.45 16.28
CA GLY A 142 4.47 -9.44 17.36
C GLY A 142 3.61 -8.94 18.52
N ARG A 143 3.78 -7.67 18.93
CA ARG A 143 2.93 -7.07 19.98
C ARG A 143 1.46 -6.91 19.58
N LEU A 144 1.16 -6.78 18.29
CA LEU A 144 -0.22 -6.68 17.80
C LEU A 144 -0.86 -8.06 17.70
N ASP A 145 -0.08 -9.09 17.35
CA ASP A 145 -0.50 -10.48 17.35
C ASP A 145 -0.93 -10.95 18.75
N ASP A 146 -0.07 -10.73 19.75
CA ASP A 146 -0.35 -11.04 21.16
C ASP A 146 -1.65 -10.37 21.66
N LYS A 147 -1.99 -9.18 21.14
CA LYS A 147 -3.22 -8.46 21.51
C LYS A 147 -4.46 -9.00 20.82
N GLN A 148 -4.33 -9.60 19.64
CA GLN A 148 -5.44 -10.27 18.98
C GLN A 148 -5.78 -11.60 19.65
N GLU A 149 -4.79 -12.36 20.14
CA GLU A 149 -5.03 -13.62 20.84
C GLU A 149 -5.71 -13.45 22.21
N ASN A 150 -5.60 -12.27 22.82
CA ASN A 150 -6.12 -11.96 24.16
C ASN A 150 -7.46 -11.18 24.18
N ASN A 151 -8.06 -10.90 23.02
CA ASN A 151 -9.37 -10.23 22.87
C ASN A 151 -10.42 -11.20 22.32
#